data_AF-A0A7W4DXJ4-F1
#
_entry.id   AF-A0A7W4DXJ4-F1
#
_cell.length_a   1.000
_cell.length_b   1.000
_cell.length_c   1.000
_cell.angle_alpha   90.00
_cell.angle_beta   90.00
_cell.angle_gamma   90.00
#
_symmetry.space_group_name_H-M   'P 1'
#
loop_
_entity.id
_entity.type
_entity.pdbx_description
1 polymer ?
#
loop_
_entity_poly.entity_id
_entity_poly.type
_entity_poly.pdbx_seq_one_letter_code
_entity_poly.pdbx_strand_id
1 'polypeptide(L)'
;MGKEGKQPSFLAALIMGVGQAVAVLPGLSRSGTTISMGILSGVSRAEAAKFSFLMVLPPIIGANLLDIVDGDLAASAVSGNALLAGFLAAFISGVLACRAMIALVQRRGLRGFALYCLVVGIIALGYALFF
;
A
#
# COMPACT_ATOMS: atom_id res chain seq x y z
N MET A 1 0.81 15.76 -23.40
CA MET A 1 -0.29 14.84 -23.02
C MET A 1 0.22 13.42 -23.11
N GLY A 2 0.57 12.80 -21.97
CA GLY A 2 1.08 11.42 -21.94
C GLY A 2 -0.06 10.45 -22.26
N LYS A 3 0.22 9.44 -23.09
CA LYS A 3 -0.74 8.41 -23.50
C LYS A 3 -1.45 7.83 -22.27
N GLU A 4 -2.75 8.13 -22.09
CA GLU A 4 -3.55 7.53 -21.04
C GLU A 4 -3.58 6.02 -21.25
N GLY A 5 -3.02 5.29 -20.30
CA GLY A 5 -3.04 3.83 -20.33
C GLY A 5 -4.42 3.32 -19.94
N LYS A 6 -4.76 2.10 -20.35
CA LYS A 6 -6.05 1.45 -20.04
C LYS A 6 -6.39 1.59 -18.55
N GLN A 7 -7.53 2.23 -18.28
CA GLN A 7 -8.09 2.45 -16.95
C GLN A 7 -8.75 1.15 -16.41
N PRO A 8 -8.93 1.01 -15.09
CA PRO A 8 -9.64 -0.11 -14.50
C PRO A 8 -11.12 -0.11 -14.91
N SER A 9 -11.58 -1.22 -15.51
CA SER A 9 -13.01 -1.50 -15.62
C SER A 9 -13.58 -1.87 -14.25
N PHE A 10 -14.91 -1.90 -14.12
CA PHE A 10 -15.56 -2.30 -12.87
C PHE A 10 -15.09 -3.69 -12.38
N LEU A 11 -15.00 -4.66 -13.30
CA LEU A 11 -14.51 -6.00 -12.96
C LEU A 11 -13.03 -5.97 -12.51
N ALA A 12 -12.17 -5.21 -13.19
CA ALA A 12 -10.77 -5.06 -12.78
C ALA A 12 -10.65 -4.39 -11.41
N ALA A 13 -11.46 -3.36 -11.13
CA ALA A 13 -11.51 -2.69 -9.84
C ALA A 13 -11.97 -3.65 -8.72
N LEU A 14 -12.98 -4.49 -8.99
CA LEU A 14 -13.43 -5.53 -8.07
C LEU A 14 -12.32 -6.55 -7.76
N ILE A 15 -11.63 -7.04 -8.80
CA ILE A 15 -10.50 -7.97 -8.65
C ILE A 15 -9.36 -7.34 -7.83
N MET A 16 -9.04 -6.07 -8.07
CA MET A 16 -8.08 -5.32 -7.25
C MET A 16 -8.56 -5.19 -5.79
N GLY A 17 -9.86 -4.96 -5.57
CA GLY A 17 -10.50 -4.93 -4.24
C GLY A 17 -10.37 -6.25 -3.48
N VAL A 18 -10.62 -7.38 -4.14
CA VAL A 18 -10.39 -8.71 -3.56
C VAL A 18 -8.90 -8.90 -3.22
N GLY A 19 -7.99 -8.47 -4.10
CA GLY A 19 -6.56 -8.47 -3.80
C GLY A 19 -6.20 -7.62 -2.57
N GLN A 20 -6.88 -6.49 -2.36
CA GLN A 20 -6.69 -5.66 -1.17
C GLN A 20 -7.16 -6.38 0.11
N ALA A 21 -8.29 -7.08 0.05
CA ALA A 21 -8.79 -7.86 1.18
C ALA A 21 -7.82 -8.99 1.56
N VAL A 22 -7.25 -9.69 0.57
CA VAL A 22 -6.22 -10.71 0.82
C VAL A 22 -4.95 -10.11 1.43
N ALA A 23 -4.61 -8.88 1.03
CA ALA A 23 -3.41 -8.20 1.54
C ALA A 23 -3.50 -7.70 2.99
N VAL A 24 -4.59 -7.99 3.70
CA VAL A 24 -4.66 -7.87 5.17
C VAL A 24 -3.76 -8.90 5.84
N LEU A 25 -3.44 -10.02 5.18
CA LEU A 25 -2.52 -11.01 5.71
C LEU A 25 -1.13 -10.38 5.98
N PRO A 26 -0.55 -10.64 7.17
CA PRO A 26 0.72 -10.04 7.56
C PRO A 26 1.83 -10.44 6.59
N GLY A 27 2.70 -9.48 6.27
CA GLY A 27 3.82 -9.67 5.34
C GLY A 27 3.47 -9.48 3.86
N LEU A 28 2.19 -9.42 3.48
CA LEU A 28 1.83 -9.07 2.10
C LEU A 28 1.94 -7.55 1.86
N SER A 29 2.60 -7.19 0.76
CA SER A 29 2.61 -5.80 0.30
C SER A 29 1.27 -5.45 -0.32
N ARG A 30 0.43 -4.68 0.38
CA ARG A 30 -0.88 -4.24 -0.13
C ARG A 30 -0.79 -3.61 -1.51
N SER A 31 0.09 -2.62 -1.71
CA SER A 31 0.28 -1.98 -3.01
C SER A 31 0.83 -2.94 -4.06
N GLY A 32 1.75 -3.84 -3.70
CA GLY A 32 2.25 -4.88 -4.60
C GLY A 32 1.14 -5.81 -5.09
N THR A 33 0.28 -6.28 -4.18
CA THR A 33 -0.84 -7.17 -4.48
C THR A 33 -1.87 -6.49 -5.37
N THR A 34 -2.40 -5.33 -4.99
CA THR A 34 -3.44 -4.62 -5.75
C THR A 34 -2.94 -4.18 -7.13
N ILE A 35 -1.71 -3.67 -7.25
CA ILE A 35 -1.11 -3.28 -8.53
C ILE A 35 -0.93 -4.51 -9.42
N SER A 36 -0.45 -5.63 -8.87
CA SER A 36 -0.30 -6.89 -9.62
C SER A 36 -1.64 -7.38 -10.15
N MET A 37 -2.68 -7.38 -9.31
CA MET A 37 -4.04 -7.76 -9.71
C MET A 37 -4.60 -6.84 -10.81
N GLY A 38 -4.34 -5.54 -10.74
CA GLY A 38 -4.73 -4.59 -11.78
C GLY A 38 -4.02 -4.88 -13.10
N ILE A 39 -2.69 -5.09 -13.08
CA ILE A 39 -1.90 -5.41 -14.27
C ILE A 39 -2.35 -6.76 -14.88
N LEU A 40 -2.59 -7.77 -14.06
CA LEU A 40 -3.10 -9.08 -14.50
C LEU A 40 -4.51 -8.98 -15.10
N SER A 41 -5.32 -8.02 -14.63
CA SER A 41 -6.63 -7.68 -15.20
C SER A 41 -6.53 -6.77 -16.45
N GLY A 42 -5.31 -6.51 -16.93
CA GLY A 42 -5.05 -5.73 -18.14
C GLY A 42 -5.10 -4.20 -17.96
N VAL A 43 -5.06 -3.69 -16.73
CA VAL A 43 -4.93 -2.26 -16.44
C VAL A 43 -3.50 -1.82 -16.71
N SER A 44 -3.31 -0.62 -17.25
CA SER A 44 -1.96 -0.10 -17.46
C SER A 44 -1.22 0.07 -16.13
N ARG A 45 0.10 -0.13 -16.16
CA ARG A 45 0.98 -0.02 -14.97
C ARG A 45 0.79 1.29 -14.20
N ALA A 46 0.66 2.40 -14.93
CA ALA A 46 0.47 3.73 -14.36
C ALA A 46 -0.89 3.85 -13.65
N GLU A 47 -1.97 3.45 -14.32
CA GLU A 47 -3.32 3.56 -13.76
C GLU A 47 -3.56 2.54 -12.63
N ALA A 48 -3.00 1.33 -12.74
CA ALA A 48 -3.06 0.34 -11.66
C ALA A 48 -2.40 0.87 -10.37
N ALA A 49 -1.23 1.53 -10.48
CA ALA A 49 -0.55 2.14 -9.33
C ALA A 49 -1.36 3.28 -8.71
N LYS A 50 -1.85 4.22 -9.53
CA LYS A 50 -2.68 5.34 -9.05
C LYS A 50 -3.97 4.84 -8.38
N PHE A 51 -4.70 3.95 -9.05
CA PHE A 51 -5.94 3.39 -8.53
C PHE A 51 -5.71 2.64 -7.21
N SER A 52 -4.66 1.82 -7.15
CA SER A 52 -4.24 1.13 -5.92
C SER A 52 -4.02 2.09 -4.74
N PHE A 53 -3.41 3.25 -4.96
CA PHE A 53 -3.20 4.22 -3.89
C PHE A 53 -4.50 4.89 -3.45
N LEU A 54 -5.40 5.20 -4.39
CA LEU A 54 -6.69 5.82 -4.07
C LEU A 54 -7.63 4.85 -3.35
N MET A 55 -7.72 3.59 -3.78
CA MET A 55 -8.66 2.61 -3.24
C MET A 55 -8.39 2.17 -1.79
N VAL A 56 -7.22 2.51 -1.23
CA VAL A 56 -6.87 2.22 0.17
C VAL A 56 -7.32 3.30 1.15
N LEU A 57 -7.64 4.51 0.65
CA LEU A 57 -8.07 5.61 1.51
C LEU A 57 -9.30 5.22 2.33
N PRO A 58 -10.37 4.64 1.75
CA PRO A 58 -11.56 4.30 2.53
C PRO A 58 -11.28 3.28 3.66
N PRO A 59 -10.58 2.16 3.44
CA PRO A 59 -10.19 1.26 4.53
C PRO A 59 -9.33 1.91 5.61
N ILE A 60 -8.33 2.73 5.24
CA ILE A 60 -7.45 3.37 6.23
C ILE A 60 -8.24 4.39 7.06
N ILE A 61 -9.04 5.23 6.42
CA ILE A 61 -9.86 6.22 7.12
C ILE A 61 -10.88 5.51 8.02
N GLY A 62 -11.51 4.44 7.52
CA GLY A 62 -12.45 3.63 8.28
C GLY A 62 -11.83 3.00 9.53
N ALA A 63 -10.63 2.41 9.41
CA ALA A 63 -9.90 1.86 10.55
C ALA A 63 -9.55 2.94 11.59
N ASN A 64 -8.97 4.07 11.16
CA ASN A 64 -8.62 5.15 12.10
C ASN A 64 -9.86 5.78 12.77
N LEU A 65 -10.99 5.86 12.06
CA LEU A 65 -12.23 6.37 12.65
C LEU A 65 -12.76 5.41 13.73
N LEU A 66 -12.64 4.11 13.49
CA LEU A 66 -13.01 3.09 14.48
C LEU A 66 -12.13 3.19 15.73
N ASP A 67 -10.80 3.30 15.56
CA ASP A 67 -9.85 3.48 16.67
C ASP A 67 -10.15 4.73 17.52
N ILE A 68 -10.64 5.81 16.89
CA ILE A 68 -11.04 7.05 17.59
C ILE A 68 -12.35 6.83 18.36
N VAL A 69 -13.34 6.18 17.74
CA VAL A 69 -14.65 5.92 18.36
C VAL A 69 -14.54 4.96 19.53
N ASP A 70 -13.67 3.94 19.42
CA ASP A 70 -13.42 2.95 20.47
C ASP A 70 -12.55 3.50 21.62
N GLY A 71 -12.01 4.72 21.47
CA GLY A 71 -11.27 5.43 22.51
C GLY A 71 -9.79 5.03 22.64
N ASP A 72 -9.29 4.15 21.75
CA ASP A 72 -7.90 3.67 21.76
C ASP A 72 -6.89 4.83 21.60
N LEU A 73 -7.24 5.85 20.82
CA LEU A 73 -6.39 7.03 20.65
C LEU A 73 -6.24 7.83 21.96
N ALA A 74 -7.32 7.94 22.75
CA ALA A 74 -7.33 8.66 24.02
C ALA A 74 -6.66 7.86 25.15
N ALA A 75 -6.64 6.54 25.04
CA ALA A 75 -5.92 5.64 25.95
C ALA A 75 -4.40 5.61 25.69
N SER A 76 -3.94 6.15 24.55
CA SER A 76 -2.52 6.10 24.17
C SER A 76 -1.65 7.02 25.05
N ALA A 77 -0.53 6.49 25.55
CA ALA A 77 0.47 7.24 26.32
C ALA A 77 1.36 8.17 25.46
N VAL A 78 1.03 8.33 24.16
CA VAL A 78 1.86 9.07 23.20
C VAL A 78 1.55 10.56 23.27
N SER A 79 2.57 11.40 23.40
CA SER A 79 2.37 12.85 23.45
C SER A 79 1.87 13.41 22.11
N GLY A 80 1.03 14.45 22.16
CA GLY A 80 0.53 15.10 20.94
C GLY A 80 1.63 15.61 20.01
N ASN A 81 2.77 16.05 20.56
CA ASN A 81 3.93 16.48 19.78
C ASN A 81 4.58 15.30 19.03
N ALA A 82 4.68 14.13 19.65
CA ALA A 82 5.20 12.93 19.00
C ALA A 82 4.26 12.45 17.88
N LEU A 83 2.93 12.50 18.10
CA LEU A 83 1.94 12.19 17.07
C LEU A 83 2.06 13.14 15.87
N LEU A 84 2.18 14.45 16.10
CA LEU A 84 2.33 15.43 15.03
C LEU A 84 3.63 15.22 14.24
N ALA A 85 4.75 14.97 14.93
CA ALA A 85 6.02 14.69 14.28
C ALA A 85 5.95 13.40 13.42
N GLY A 86 5.36 12.34 13.97
CA GLY A 86 5.13 11.09 13.25
C GLY A 86 4.23 11.26 12.03
N PHE A 87 3.14 12.02 12.17
CA PHE A 87 2.25 12.36 11.07
C PHE A 87 2.97 13.09 9.93
N LEU A 88 3.75 14.14 10.24
CA LEU A 88 4.50 14.89 9.24
C LEU A 88 5.56 14.03 8.55
N ALA A 89 6.29 13.21 9.32
CA ALA A 89 7.28 12.28 8.78
C ALA A 89 6.63 11.24 7.85
N ALA A 90 5.50 10.65 8.25
CA ALA A 90 4.74 9.70 7.46
C ALA A 90 4.14 10.34 6.20
N PHE A 91 3.65 11.58 6.29
CA PHE A 91 3.11 12.32 5.15
C PHE A 91 4.17 12.58 4.08
N ILE A 92 5.32 13.16 4.48
CA ILE A 92 6.41 13.49 3.55
C ILE A 92 6.97 12.21 2.91
N SER A 93 7.30 11.21 3.73
CA SER A 93 7.84 9.93 3.24
C SER A 93 6.81 9.19 2.37
N GLY A 94 5.53 9.23 2.72
CA GLY A 94 4.44 8.63 1.95
C GLY A 94 4.28 9.24 0.56
N VAL A 95 4.31 10.58 0.45
CA VAL A 95 4.26 11.27 -0.86
C VAL A 95 5.46 10.88 -1.73
N LEU A 96 6.67 10.84 -1.14
CA LEU A 96 7.87 10.41 -1.85
C LEU A 96 7.78 8.96 -2.30
N ALA A 97 7.32 8.06 -1.43
CA ALA A 97 7.15 6.65 -1.71
C ALA A 97 6.12 6.39 -2.81
N CYS A 98 4.98 7.09 -2.80
CA CYS A 98 3.97 7.00 -3.86
C CYS A 98 4.56 7.38 -5.22
N ARG A 99 5.31 8.48 -5.31
CA ARG A 99 5.97 8.92 -6.56
C ARG A 99 7.02 7.91 -7.01
N ALA A 100 7.85 7.42 -6.08
CA ALA A 100 8.88 6.43 -6.36
C ALA A 100 8.27 5.12 -6.87
N MET A 101 7.17 4.66 -6.26
CA MET A 101 6.51 3.41 -6.64
C MET A 101 5.88 3.50 -8.04
N ILE A 102 5.20 4.61 -8.37
CA ILE A 102 4.66 4.81 -9.72
C ILE A 102 5.81 4.77 -10.74
N ALA A 103 6.92 5.47 -10.47
CA ALA A 103 8.09 5.47 -11.34
C ALA A 103 8.73 4.07 -11.47
N LEU A 104 8.84 3.33 -10.37
CA LEU A 104 9.40 1.97 -10.33
C LEU A 104 8.57 1.02 -11.19
N VAL A 105 7.26 0.97 -10.98
CA VAL A 105 6.35 0.08 -11.71
C VAL A 105 6.34 0.42 -13.19
N GLN A 106 6.35 1.71 -13.55
CA GLN A 106 6.39 2.15 -14.96
C GLN A 106 7.71 1.79 -15.66
N ARG A 107 8.86 1.96 -15.00
CA ARG A 107 10.18 1.78 -15.62
C ARG A 107 10.72 0.35 -15.58
N ARG A 108 10.54 -0.34 -14.45
CA ARG A 108 11.16 -1.65 -14.17
C ARG A 108 10.15 -2.75 -13.85
N GLY A 109 8.86 -2.42 -13.69
CA GLY A 109 7.86 -3.35 -13.20
C GLY A 109 8.06 -3.74 -11.74
N LEU A 110 7.43 -4.82 -11.30
CA LEU A 110 7.42 -5.25 -9.90
C LEU A 110 8.44 -6.33 -9.55
N ARG A 111 9.18 -6.89 -10.52
CA ARG A 111 10.10 -8.03 -10.27
C ARG A 111 11.18 -7.71 -9.24
N GLY A 112 11.85 -6.55 -9.39
CA GLY A 112 12.87 -6.12 -8.42
C GLY A 112 12.29 -5.84 -7.04
N PHE A 113 11.07 -5.31 -6.98
CA PHE A 113 10.36 -5.09 -5.71
C PHE A 113 9.96 -6.42 -5.05
N ALA A 114 9.52 -7.41 -5.83
CA ALA A 114 9.20 -8.74 -5.32
C ALA A 114 10.44 -9.43 -4.73
N LEU A 115 11.61 -9.31 -5.38
CA LEU A 115 12.87 -9.82 -4.82
C LEU A 115 13.24 -9.11 -3.51
N TYR A 116 13.07 -7.79 -3.44
CA TYR A 116 13.26 -7.03 -2.21
C TYR A 116 12.33 -7.53 -1.09
N CYS A 117 11.03 -7.71 -1.37
CA CYS A 117 10.08 -8.25 -0.39
C CYS A 117 10.45 -9.66 0.06
N LEU A 118 10.91 -10.52 -0.85
CA LEU A 118 11.36 -11.88 -0.52
C LEU A 118 12.54 -11.85 0.44
N VAL A 119 13.55 -11.01 0.17
CA VAL A 119 14.74 -10.88 1.04
C VAL A 119 14.34 -10.35 2.41
N VAL A 120 13.54 -9.29 2.49
CA VAL A 120 13.07 -8.74 3.76
C VAL A 120 12.22 -9.76 4.52
N GLY A 121 11.36 -10.50 3.82
CA GLY A 121 10.55 -11.57 4.40
C GLY A 121 11.39 -12.71 4.98
N ILE A 122 12.43 -13.15 4.27
CA ILE A 122 13.37 -14.16 4.78
C ILE A 122 14.12 -13.66 6.01
N ILE A 123 14.56 -12.40 6.01
CA ILE A 123 15.24 -11.81 7.17
C ILE A 123 14.29 -11.74 8.37
N ALA A 124 13.06 -11.27 8.18
CA ALA A 124 12.06 -11.20 9.24
C ALA A 124 11.70 -12.59 9.79
N LEU A 125 11.55 -13.59 8.91
CA LEU A 125 11.30 -14.97 9.30
C LEU A 125 12.48 -15.56 10.08
N GLY A 126 13.71 -15.34 9.61
CA GLY A 126 14.91 -15.76 10.31
C GLY A 126 15.02 -15.12 11.69
N TYR A 127 14.78 -13.81 11.78
CA TYR A 127 14.76 -13.12 13.07
C TYR A 127 13.73 -13.76 14.01
N ALA A 128 12.48 -13.90 13.58
CA ALA A 128 11.40 -14.45 14.41
C ALA A 128 11.58 -15.92 14.83
N LEU A 129 12.39 -16.70 14.10
CA LEU A 129 12.64 -18.11 14.42
C LEU A 129 13.86 -18.32 15.32
N PHE A 130 14.83 -17.39 15.30
CA PHE A 130 16.11 -17.57 15.98
C PHE A 130 16.35 -16.58 17.14
N PHE A 131 15.52 -15.55 17.27
CA PHE A 131 15.55 -14.53 18.33
C PHE A 131 14.14 -14.26 18.84
#